data_AF-A0A6N2MI89-F1
#
_entry.id   AF-A0A6N2MI89-F1
#
_cell.length_a   1.000
_cell.length_b   1.000
_cell.length_c   1.000
_cell.angle_alpha   90.00
_cell.angle_beta   90.00
_cell.angle_gamma   90.00
#
_symmetry.space_group_name_H-M   'P 1'
#
loop_
_entity.id
_entity.type
_entity.pdbx_description
1 polymer ?
#
loop_
_entity_poly.entity_id
_entity_poly.type
_entity_poly.pdbx_seq_one_letter_code
_entity_poly.pdbx_strand_id
1 'polypeptide(L)'
;MHYQIPLFAMVIIALYRAYSNDKTQREYQARVEMFLDDYRTLNPTRFSYADLKRITNQFRDELGQGAYGTVFKGKLSNEITVAV
;
A
#
# COMPACT_ATOMS: atom_id res chain seq x y z
N MET A 1 -5.79 6.12 50.10
CA MET A 1 -6.16 7.05 49.00
C MET A 1 -5.15 7.11 47.84
N HIS A 2 -4.15 6.21 47.74
CA HIS A 2 -3.13 6.28 46.67
C HIS A 2 -3.50 5.55 45.36
N TYR A 3 -4.49 4.66 45.35
CA TYR A 3 -4.83 3.81 44.19
C TYR A 3 -5.86 4.41 43.21
N GLN A 4 -6.49 5.55 43.54
CA GLN A 4 -7.52 6.15 42.68
C GLN A 4 -6.93 6.91 41.49
N ILE A 5 -5.81 7.61 41.69
CA ILE A 5 -5.10 8.38 40.65
C ILE A 5 -4.66 7.52 39.45
N PRO A 6 -4.02 6.34 39.63
CA PRO A 6 -3.64 5.50 38.48
C PRO A 6 -4.84 4.92 37.73
N LEU A 7 -5.98 4.69 38.40
CA LEU A 7 -7.20 4.19 37.75
C LEU A 7 -7.76 5.23 36.77
N PHE A 8 -7.87 6.49 37.18
CA PHE A 8 -8.32 7.57 36.31
C PHE A 8 -7.38 7.79 35.13
N ALA A 9 -6.05 7.73 35.34
CA ALA A 9 -5.08 7.83 34.26
C ALA A 9 -5.23 6.69 33.24
N MET A 10 -5.46 5.45 33.68
CA MET A 10 -5.70 4.32 32.78
C MET A 10 -6.99 4.48 31.97
N VAL A 11 -8.07 4.96 32.58
CA VAL A 11 -9.33 5.23 31.88
C VAL A 11 -9.14 6.31 30.82
N ILE A 12 -8.44 7.40 31.15
CA ILE A 12 -8.15 8.48 30.18
C ILE A 12 -7.32 7.96 29.01
N ILE A 13 -6.28 7.14 29.26
CA ILE A 13 -5.46 6.55 28.19
C ILE A 13 -6.29 5.60 27.33
N ALA A 14 -7.14 4.77 27.93
CA ALA A 14 -8.02 3.86 27.20
C ALA A 14 -9.02 4.62 26.31
N LEU A 15 -9.64 5.69 26.84
CA LEU A 15 -10.53 6.56 26.07
C LEU A 15 -9.79 7.29 24.94
N TYR A 16 -8.59 7.81 25.21
CA TYR A 16 -7.75 8.44 24.20
C TYR A 16 -7.36 7.45 23.09
N ARG A 17 -6.97 6.22 23.44
CA ARG A 17 -6.66 5.17 22.47
C ARG A 17 -7.88 4.74 21.66
N ALA A 18 -9.04 4.59 22.30
CA ALA A 18 -10.29 4.25 21.60
C ALA A 18 -10.68 5.36 20.61
N TYR A 19 -10.62 6.62 21.04
CA TYR A 19 -10.86 7.79 20.19
C TYR A 19 -9.84 7.88 19.04
N SER A 20 -8.55 7.67 19.34
CA SER A 20 -7.49 7.69 18.34
C SER A 20 -7.64 6.57 17.33
N ASN A 21 -8.00 5.35 17.76
CA ASN A 21 -8.15 4.22 16.86
C ASN A 21 -9.30 4.45 15.88
N ASP A 22 -10.44 4.97 16.33
CA ASP A 22 -11.56 5.32 15.44
C ASP A 22 -11.13 6.37 14.39
N LYS A 23 -10.41 7.41 14.80
CA LYS A 23 -9.89 8.43 13.89
C LYS A 23 -8.90 7.84 12.87
N THR A 24 -7.94 7.04 13.32
CA THR A 24 -6.94 6.41 12.44
C THR A 24 -7.59 5.44 11.44
N GLN A 25 -8.61 4.69 11.85
CA GLN A 25 -9.34 3.79 10.94
C GLN A 25 -10.08 4.57 9.86
N ARG A 26 -10.74 5.68 10.21
CA ARG A 26 -11.40 6.56 9.23
C ARG A 26 -10.40 7.19 8.26
N GLU A 27 -9.27 7.66 8.76
CA GLU A 27 -8.20 8.21 7.90
C GLU A 27 -7.64 7.15 6.94
N TYR A 28 -7.46 5.91 7.41
CA TYR A 28 -7.05 4.80 6.56
C TYR A 28 -8.07 4.51 5.47
N GLN A 29 -9.36 4.39 5.83
CA GLN A 29 -10.43 4.15 4.87
C GLN A 29 -10.51 5.28 3.83
N ALA A 30 -10.44 6.54 4.26
CA ALA A 30 -10.43 7.70 3.35
C ALA A 30 -9.24 7.66 2.38
N ARG A 31 -8.05 7.29 2.85
CA ARG A 31 -6.87 7.14 1.97
C ARG A 31 -7.05 6.02 0.95
N VAL A 32 -7.62 4.89 1.36
CA VAL A 32 -7.91 3.77 0.44
C VAL A 32 -8.95 4.21 -0.59
N GLU A 33 -10.00 4.90 -0.17
CA GLU A 33 -11.05 5.40 -1.07
C GLU A 33 -10.48 6.40 -2.08
N MET A 34 -9.69 7.37 -1.61
CA MET A 34 -8.98 8.31 -2.50
C MET A 34 -8.07 7.59 -3.49
N PHE A 35 -7.30 6.60 -3.05
CA PHE A 35 -6.45 5.81 -3.95
C PHE A 35 -7.27 5.06 -5.00
N LEU A 36 -8.41 4.48 -4.63
CA LEU A 36 -9.29 3.78 -5.56
C LEU A 36 -9.98 4.75 -6.54
N ASP A 37 -10.32 5.95 -6.08
CA ASP A 37 -10.88 7.00 -6.93
C ASP A 37 -9.82 7.51 -7.94
N ASP A 38 -8.62 7.83 -7.47
CA ASP A 38 -7.46 8.16 -8.32
C ASP A 38 -7.19 7.03 -9.34
N TYR A 39 -7.24 5.77 -8.90
CA TYR A 39 -7.04 4.63 -9.79
C TYR A 39 -8.11 4.55 -10.88
N ARG A 40 -9.37 4.87 -10.57
CA ARG A 40 -10.46 4.92 -11.55
C ARG A 40 -10.32 6.09 -12.50
N THR A 41 -9.93 7.27 -12.01
CA THR A 41 -9.80 8.49 -12.81
C THR A 41 -8.60 8.44 -13.74
N LEU A 42 -7.49 7.85 -13.30
CA LEU A 42 -6.27 7.69 -14.11
C LEU A 42 -6.42 6.66 -15.24
N ASN A 43 -7.38 5.73 -15.12
CA ASN A 43 -7.62 4.65 -16.07
C ASN A 43 -6.32 3.95 -16.55
N PRO A 44 -5.55 3.34 -15.63
CA PRO A 44 -4.24 2.79 -15.94
C PRO A 44 -4.32 1.70 -17.01
N THR A 45 -3.34 1.70 -17.91
CA THR A 45 -3.23 0.70 -18.97
C THR A 45 -3.16 -0.72 -18.40
N ARG A 46 -4.02 -1.60 -18.88
CA ARG A 46 -4.04 -3.01 -18.49
C ARG A 46 -3.12 -3.82 -19.38
N PHE A 47 -2.26 -4.62 -18.77
CA PHE A 47 -1.39 -5.57 -19.44
C PHE A 47 -1.82 -6.99 -19.10
N SER A 48 -1.89 -7.87 -20.11
CA SER A 48 -2.08 -9.30 -19.88
C SER A 48 -0.79 -9.92 -19.37
N TYR A 49 -0.87 -11.13 -18.80
CA TYR A 49 0.34 -11.89 -18.45
C TYR A 49 1.24 -12.13 -19.67
N ALA A 50 0.67 -12.36 -20.86
CA ALA A 50 1.44 -12.50 -22.08
C ALA A 50 2.20 -11.21 -22.44
N ASP A 51 1.58 -10.05 -22.23
CA ASP A 51 2.26 -8.76 -22.40
C ASP A 51 3.41 -8.60 -21.43
N LEU A 52 3.19 -8.89 -20.14
CA LEU A 52 4.25 -8.82 -19.11
C LEU A 52 5.39 -9.77 -19.42
N LYS A 53 5.10 -11.00 -19.85
CA LYS A 53 6.12 -11.97 -20.26
C LYS A 53 6.93 -11.48 -21.46
N ARG A 54 6.31 -10.79 -22.41
CA ARG A 54 7.02 -10.18 -23.55
C ARG A 54 7.87 -8.98 -23.10
N ILE A 55 7.29 -8.07 -22.31
CA ILE A 55 7.95 -6.85 -21.81
C ILE A 55 9.18 -7.18 -20.99
N THR A 56 9.11 -8.22 -20.14
CA THR A 56 10.18 -8.64 -19.22
C THR A 56 11.17 -9.64 -19.82
N ASN A 57 11.08 -9.90 -21.13
CA ASN A 57 11.89 -10.94 -21.79
C ASN A 57 11.81 -12.29 -21.05
N GLN A 58 10.58 -12.73 -20.75
CA GLN A 58 10.26 -13.93 -20.00
C GLN A 58 10.75 -13.91 -18.53
N PHE A 59 10.67 -12.76 -17.86
CA PHE A 59 11.10 -12.58 -16.46
C PHE A 59 12.58 -12.97 -16.25
N ARG A 60 13.44 -12.65 -17.20
CA ARG A 60 14.84 -13.10 -17.20
C ARG A 60 15.76 -12.25 -16.33
N ASP A 61 15.54 -10.94 -16.32
CA ASP A 61 16.46 -9.98 -15.72
C ASP A 61 15.89 -9.50 -14.38
N GLU A 62 16.25 -10.18 -13.28
CA GLU A 62 15.86 -9.78 -11.92
C GLU A 62 16.55 -8.48 -11.49
N LEU A 63 15.78 -7.57 -10.91
CA LEU A 63 16.26 -6.33 -10.30
C LEU A 63 16.36 -6.42 -8.78
N GLY A 64 15.57 -7.29 -8.15
CA GLY A 64 15.64 -7.57 -6.72
C GLY A 64 14.41 -8.32 -6.21
N GLN A 65 14.43 -8.67 -4.93
CA GLN A 65 13.38 -9.45 -4.28
C GLN A 65 12.96 -8.81 -2.95
N GLY A 66 11.66 -8.80 -2.68
CA GLY A 66 11.07 -8.30 -1.44
C GLY A 66 9.93 -9.18 -0.93
N ALA A 67 9.25 -8.73 0.12
CA ALA A 67 8.16 -9.48 0.75
C ALA A 67 6.99 -9.80 -0.19
N TYR A 68 6.82 -9.03 -1.26
CA TYR A 68 5.75 -9.17 -2.24
C TYR A 68 6.18 -9.90 -3.54
N GLY A 69 7.43 -10.36 -3.61
CA GLY A 69 7.94 -11.11 -4.76
C GLY A 69 9.22 -10.54 -5.36
N THR A 70 9.53 -11.02 -6.57
CA THR A 70 10.70 -10.63 -7.36
C THR A 70 10.31 -9.58 -8.38
N VAL A 71 11.14 -8.55 -8.52
CA VAL A 71 10.99 -7.46 -9.48
C VAL A 71 11.88 -7.74 -10.68
N PHE A 72 11.33 -7.61 -11.88
CA PHE A 72 12.04 -7.88 -13.14
C PHE A 72 12.15 -6.62 -14.00
N LYS A 73 13.26 -6.50 -14.72
CA LYS A 73 13.45 -5.47 -15.73
C LYS A 73 12.56 -5.78 -16.93
N GLY A 74 11.92 -4.74 -17.46
CA GLY A 74 11.14 -4.83 -18.69
C GLY A 74 11.34 -3.63 -19.62
N LYS A 75 10.83 -3.77 -20.83
CA LYS A 75 10.85 -2.74 -21.87
C LYS A 75 9.48 -2.62 -22.54
N LEU A 76 8.79 -1.51 -22.31
CA LEU A 76 7.45 -1.27 -22.85
C LEU A 76 7.51 -0.79 -24.31
N SER A 77 8.51 0.01 -24.64
CA SER A 77 8.87 0.46 -25.99
C SER A 77 10.37 0.70 -26.07
N ASN A 78 10.91 0.99 -27.25
CA ASN A 78 12.37 1.14 -27.43
C ASN A 78 13.04 2.16 -26.50
N GLU A 79 12.28 3.12 -25.97
CA GLU A 79 12.78 4.19 -25.11
C GLU A 79 12.32 4.07 -23.65
N ILE A 80 11.29 3.26 -23.37
CA ILE A 80 10.68 3.18 -22.04
C ILE A 80 11.07 1.86 -21.37
N THR A 81 11.99 1.96 -20.41
CA THR A 81 12.37 0.86 -19.51
C THR A 81 11.47 0.89 -18.27
N VAL A 82 11.03 -0.28 -17.81
CA VAL A 82 10.11 -0.44 -16.68
C VAL A 82 10.62 -1.49 -15.70
N ALA A 83 10.09 -1.47 -14.49
CA ALA A 83 10.19 -2.53 -13.51
C ALA A 83 8.80 -3.16 -13.33
N VAL A 84 8.73 -4.49 -13.43
CA VAL A 84 7.52 -5.30 -13.25
C VAL A 84 7.62 -6.09 -11.97
#